data_AF-A0AAV7ZBM8-F1
#
_entry.id   AF-A0AAV7ZBM8-F1
#
_cell.length_a   1.000
_cell.length_b   1.000
_cell.length_c   1.000
_cell.angle_alpha   90.00
_cell.angle_beta   90.00
_cell.angle_gamma   90.00
#
_symmetry.space_group_name_H-M   'P 1'
#
loop_
_entity.id
_entity.type
_entity.pdbx_description
1 polymer ?
#
loop_
_entity_poly.entity_id
_entity_poly.type
_entity_poly.pdbx_seq_one_letter_code
_entity_poly.pdbx_strand_id
1 'polypeptide(L)'
;MDKKITFEEYQKQNYENYKKCLEFYKKNDTLKKKLKKLQNEVETLTQKERDLKNQLETSTKSKKQPKTKKKPKAKKKIMKKKQKKEDSETETLSKSKFKCTVKGCIKTFRSEKLLKTHLERQHKIK
;
A
#
# COMPACT_ATOMS: atom_id res chain seq x y z
N MET A 1 27.36 21.86 -45.66
CA MET A 1 26.64 21.48 -46.89
C MET A 1 25.57 20.49 -46.51
N ASP A 2 24.32 20.91 -46.46
CA ASP A 2 23.22 20.03 -46.10
C ASP A 2 22.90 19.08 -47.25
N LYS A 3 23.04 17.77 -47.00
CA LYS A 3 22.62 16.74 -47.95
C LYS A 3 21.10 16.75 -48.02
N LYS A 4 20.55 17.27 -49.13
CA LYS A 4 19.12 17.12 -49.43
C LYS A 4 18.82 15.64 -49.64
N ILE A 5 18.11 15.04 -48.69
CA ILE A 5 17.59 13.68 -48.79
C ILE A 5 16.57 13.59 -49.93
N THR A 6 16.60 12.50 -50.70
CA THR A 6 15.58 12.25 -51.73
C THR A 6 14.24 11.86 -51.09
N PHE A 7 13.15 12.03 -51.82
CA PHE A 7 11.81 11.67 -51.34
C PHE A 7 11.71 10.16 -51.04
N GLU A 8 12.35 9.30 -51.83
CA GLU A 8 12.40 7.85 -51.56
C GLU A 8 13.18 7.52 -50.28
N GLU A 9 14.33 8.15 -50.05
CA GLU A 9 15.10 7.95 -48.82
C GLU A 9 14.31 8.42 -47.59
N TYR A 10 13.58 9.53 -47.70
CA TYR A 10 12.67 9.99 -46.65
C TYR A 10 11.55 8.97 -46.37
N GLN A 11 10.92 8.40 -47.41
CA GLN A 11 9.91 7.35 -47.24
C GLN A 11 10.49 6.09 -46.57
N LYS A 12 11.67 5.63 -47.01
CA LYS A 12 12.39 4.48 -46.43
C LYS A 12 12.72 4.75 -44.95
N GLN A 13 13.22 5.93 -44.62
CA GLN A 13 13.53 6.34 -43.24
C GLN A 13 12.28 6.39 -42.37
N ASN A 14 11.17 6.94 -42.89
CA ASN A 14 9.89 7.00 -42.16
C ASN A 14 9.33 5.61 -41.86
N TYR A 15 9.38 4.69 -42.83
CA TYR A 15 8.95 3.30 -42.66
C TYR A 15 9.79 2.54 -41.62
N GLU A 16 11.12 2.68 -41.66
CA GLU A 16 12.00 2.08 -40.65
C GLU A 16 11.82 2.70 -39.26
N ASN A 17 11.50 3.99 -39.16
CA ASN A 17 11.12 4.62 -37.89
C ASN A 17 9.80 4.04 -37.35
N TYR A 18 8.77 3.91 -38.19
CA TYR A 18 7.49 3.27 -37.81
C TYR A 18 7.70 1.84 -37.31
N LYS A 19 8.52 1.04 -38.01
CA LYS A 19 8.89 -0.33 -37.63
C LYS A 19 9.61 -0.38 -36.28
N LYS A 20 10.54 0.54 -36.01
CA LYS A 20 11.21 0.68 -34.69
C LYS A 20 10.21 1.02 -33.59
N CYS A 21 9.24 1.91 -33.86
CA CYS A 21 8.17 2.23 -32.90
C CYS A 21 7.30 1.00 -32.59
N LEU A 22 6.89 0.22 -33.59
CA LEU A 22 6.14 -1.03 -33.38
C LEU A 22 6.91 -2.03 -32.50
N GLU A 23 8.20 -2.24 -32.76
CA GLU A 23 9.04 -3.12 -31.94
C GLU A 23 9.22 -2.61 -30.50
N PHE A 24 9.29 -1.28 -30.31
CA PHE A 24 9.28 -0.69 -28.97
C PHE A 24 7.97 -0.98 -28.22
N TYR A 25 6.81 -0.83 -28.86
CA TYR A 25 5.52 -1.13 -28.24
C TYR A 25 5.37 -2.61 -27.85
N LYS A 26 5.75 -3.55 -28.74
CA LYS A 26 5.77 -5.00 -28.44
C LYS A 26 6.64 -5.35 -27.23
N LYS A 27 7.83 -4.73 -27.14
CA LYS A 27 8.74 -4.88 -25.98
C LYS A 27 8.11 -4.31 -24.71
N ASN A 28 7.48 -3.13 -24.79
CA ASN A 28 6.81 -2.50 -23.66
C ASN A 28 5.67 -3.36 -23.11
N ASP A 29 4.81 -3.92 -23.96
CA ASP A 29 3.74 -4.84 -23.52
C ASP A 29 4.27 -6.14 -22.90
N THR A 30 5.41 -6.63 -23.38
CA THR A 30 6.12 -7.76 -22.75
C THR A 30 6.63 -7.38 -21.35
N LEU A 31 7.16 -6.16 -21.18
CA LEU A 31 7.60 -5.64 -19.89
C LEU A 31 6.43 -5.43 -18.92
N LYS A 32 5.29 -4.90 -19.37
CA LYS A 32 4.06 -4.79 -18.54
C LYS A 32 3.60 -6.15 -18.02
N LYS A 33 3.61 -7.18 -18.87
CA LYS A 33 3.28 -8.57 -18.46
C LYS A 33 4.26 -9.12 -17.42
N LYS A 34 5.57 -8.85 -17.55
CA LYS A 34 6.58 -9.22 -16.55
C LYS A 34 6.38 -8.47 -15.23
N LEU A 35 6.14 -7.16 -15.29
CA LEU A 35 5.88 -6.32 -14.12
C LEU A 35 4.68 -6.83 -13.31
N LYS A 36 3.57 -7.17 -13.98
CA LYS A 36 2.39 -7.70 -13.27
C LYS A 36 2.65 -9.07 -12.62
N LYS A 37 3.49 -9.93 -13.21
CA LYS A 37 3.92 -11.18 -12.56
C LYS A 37 4.72 -10.91 -11.30
N LEU A 38 5.70 -10.00 -11.35
CA LEU A 38 6.52 -9.63 -10.19
C LEU A 38 5.69 -8.97 -9.08
N GLN A 39 4.69 -8.14 -9.41
CA GLN A 39 3.75 -7.58 -8.43
C GLN A 39 3.00 -8.68 -7.68
N ASN A 40 2.42 -9.64 -8.41
CA ASN A 40 1.73 -10.77 -7.80
C ASN A 40 2.68 -11.62 -6.94
N GLU A 41 3.93 -11.81 -7.36
CA GLU A 41 4.93 -12.56 -6.61
C GLU A 41 5.26 -11.86 -5.26
N VAL A 42 5.49 -10.54 -5.28
CA VAL A 42 5.68 -9.73 -4.06
C VAL A 42 4.45 -9.77 -3.15
N GLU A 43 3.24 -9.71 -3.69
CA GLU A 43 2.00 -9.90 -2.93
C GLU A 43 1.96 -11.28 -2.23
N THR A 44 2.40 -12.36 -2.90
CA THR A 44 2.45 -13.69 -2.26
C THR A 44 3.54 -13.84 -1.21
N LEU A 45 4.71 -13.18 -1.39
CA LEU A 45 5.80 -13.23 -0.41
C LEU A 45 5.45 -12.44 0.84
N THR A 46 4.93 -11.23 0.69
CA THR A 46 4.46 -10.39 1.83
C THR A 46 3.33 -11.07 2.61
N GLN A 47 2.44 -11.83 1.95
CA GLN A 47 1.47 -12.67 2.67
C GLN A 47 2.14 -13.76 3.51
N LYS A 48 3.09 -14.51 2.93
CA LYS A 48 3.85 -15.55 3.66
C LYS A 48 4.62 -15.00 4.86
N GLU A 49 5.20 -13.79 4.74
CA GLU A 49 5.85 -13.10 5.85
C GLU A 49 4.88 -12.77 6.99
N ARG A 50 3.67 -12.27 6.67
CA ARG A 50 2.61 -12.05 7.67
C ARG A 50 2.21 -13.35 8.37
N ASP A 51 2.01 -14.43 7.60
CA ASP A 51 1.61 -15.73 8.14
C ASP A 51 2.69 -16.35 9.04
N LEU A 52 3.97 -16.24 8.67
CA LEU A 52 5.10 -16.71 9.46
C LEU A 52 5.23 -15.92 10.78
N LYS A 53 5.05 -14.59 10.72
CA LYS A 53 5.05 -13.73 11.91
C LYS A 53 3.93 -14.10 12.88
N ASN A 54 2.72 -14.34 12.37
CA ASN A 54 1.58 -14.79 13.18
C ASN A 54 1.88 -16.14 13.87
N GLN A 55 2.52 -17.09 13.17
CA GLN A 55 2.94 -18.36 13.78
C GLN A 55 3.93 -18.17 14.94
N LEU A 56 4.95 -17.31 14.76
CA LEU A 56 5.91 -16.96 15.83
C LEU A 56 5.23 -16.35 17.07
N GLU A 57 4.26 -15.46 16.89
CA GLU A 57 3.50 -14.85 17.99
C GLU A 57 2.60 -15.84 18.75
N THR A 58 2.11 -16.90 18.08
CA THR A 58 1.34 -17.97 18.76
C THR A 58 2.23 -18.94 19.55
N SER A 59 3.42 -19.28 19.02
CA SER A 59 4.37 -20.20 19.67
C SER A 59 4.91 -19.66 21.01
N THR A 60 5.13 -18.34 21.11
CA THR A 60 5.75 -17.71 22.28
C THR A 60 4.83 -17.56 23.51
N LYS A 61 3.52 -17.84 23.41
CA LYS A 61 2.55 -17.65 24.52
C LYS A 61 2.35 -18.86 25.46
N SER A 62 3.01 -19.99 25.21
CA SER A 62 2.70 -21.26 25.90
C SER A 62 3.39 -21.50 27.26
N LYS A 63 4.01 -20.50 27.89
CA LYS A 63 4.55 -20.58 29.27
C LYS A 63 3.85 -19.62 30.25
N LYS A 64 2.61 -19.92 30.64
CA LYS A 64 2.02 -19.45 31.92
C LYS A 64 0.75 -20.22 32.35
N GLN A 65 0.86 -20.97 33.44
CA GLN A 65 -0.23 -21.56 34.26
C GLN A 65 0.32 -21.86 35.67
N PRO A 66 -0.48 -22.11 36.73
CA PRO A 66 -1.83 -21.58 37.02
C PRO A 66 -2.10 -21.28 38.52
N LYS A 67 -2.64 -20.09 38.89
CA LYS A 67 -3.32 -19.80 40.19
C LYS A 67 -4.27 -18.60 40.00
N THR A 68 -5.50 -18.49 40.54
CA THR A 68 -6.32 -19.34 41.44
C THR A 68 -7.80 -19.39 40.99
N LYS A 69 -8.58 -20.34 41.53
CA LYS A 69 -10.03 -20.45 41.34
C LYS A 69 -10.78 -19.33 42.11
N LYS A 70 -11.67 -18.59 41.45
CA LYS A 70 -12.84 -17.97 42.09
C LYS A 70 -14.11 -18.30 41.29
N LYS A 71 -15.14 -18.79 41.99
CA LYS A 71 -16.48 -19.16 41.49
C LYS A 71 -17.53 -18.37 42.32
N PRO A 72 -18.84 -18.39 42.00
CA PRO A 72 -19.44 -17.41 41.10
C PRO A 72 -20.59 -16.62 41.74
N LYS A 73 -21.04 -15.52 41.12
CA LYS A 73 -22.43 -15.03 41.29
C LYS A 73 -23.09 -14.66 39.95
N ALA A 74 -24.18 -15.39 39.68
CA ALA A 74 -25.42 -15.08 38.97
C ALA A 74 -25.39 -13.99 37.85
N LYS A 75 -25.54 -14.35 36.56
CA LYS A 75 -26.76 -14.80 35.83
C LYS A 75 -27.85 -13.73 35.62
N LYS A 76 -27.92 -13.19 34.39
CA LYS A 76 -29.13 -12.95 33.54
C LYS A 76 -28.61 -12.86 32.08
N LYS A 77 -28.74 -13.93 31.28
CA LYS A 77 -29.79 -14.15 30.24
C LYS A 77 -29.84 -13.00 29.20
N ILE A 78 -29.30 -13.17 27.98
CA ILE A 78 -29.93 -13.76 26.76
C ILE A 78 -31.04 -12.82 26.23
N MET A 79 -31.04 -12.30 24.99
CA MET A 79 -31.00 -13.06 23.72
C MET A 79 -30.54 -12.28 22.44
N LYS A 80 -30.13 -13.07 21.42
CA LYS A 80 -29.83 -12.79 19.98
C LYS A 80 -30.74 -11.71 19.33
N LYS A 81 -30.36 -10.97 18.28
CA LYS A 81 -29.85 -11.32 16.91
C LYS A 81 -29.23 -10.01 16.31
N LYS A 82 -28.53 -9.89 15.17
CA LYS A 82 -28.06 -10.74 14.05
C LYS A 82 -26.80 -10.05 13.45
N GLN A 83 -25.86 -10.77 12.83
CA GLN A 83 -24.63 -10.21 12.23
C GLN A 83 -24.62 -10.23 10.68
N LYS A 84 -23.89 -9.27 10.09
CA LYS A 84 -22.93 -9.42 8.96
C LYS A 84 -21.72 -8.53 9.36
N LYS A 85 -20.49 -9.05 9.49
CA LYS A 85 -19.49 -9.38 8.43
C LYS A 85 -19.07 -8.11 7.65
N GLU A 86 -17.79 -7.74 7.53
CA GLU A 86 -16.53 -8.49 7.70
C GLU A 86 -15.35 -7.62 8.23
N ASP A 87 -14.31 -8.31 8.72
CA ASP A 87 -12.98 -7.83 9.18
C ASP A 87 -12.05 -7.47 7.98
N SER A 88 -10.88 -6.82 8.06
CA SER A 88 -10.25 -5.88 9.02
C SER A 88 -8.87 -5.45 8.48
N GLU A 89 -8.51 -4.16 8.45
CA GLU A 89 -7.10 -3.72 8.64
C GLU A 89 -7.02 -2.23 9.07
N THR A 90 -7.22 -2.03 10.38
CA THR A 90 -6.70 -0.93 11.22
C THR A 90 -7.11 0.55 10.97
N GLU A 91 -8.38 0.80 10.64
CA GLU A 91 -9.01 2.10 10.98
C GLU A 91 -9.12 2.26 12.51
N THR A 92 -8.10 2.87 13.14
CA THR A 92 -8.30 3.51 14.45
C THR A 92 -9.12 4.77 14.24
N LEU A 93 -10.42 4.70 14.53
CA LEU A 93 -11.43 5.74 14.30
C LEU A 93 -11.24 7.00 15.19
N SER A 94 -10.10 7.65 15.04
CA SER A 94 -9.85 9.02 15.49
C SER A 94 -10.08 9.95 14.31
N LYS A 95 -10.86 11.02 14.52
CA LYS A 95 -11.29 11.95 13.47
C LYS A 95 -10.15 12.90 13.07
N SER A 96 -9.06 12.38 12.48
CA SER A 96 -7.86 13.11 12.07
C SER A 96 -8.06 13.94 10.80
N LYS A 97 -8.83 15.02 10.91
CA LYS A 97 -9.24 15.87 9.78
C LYS A 97 -8.09 16.68 9.13
N PHE A 98 -6.98 16.92 9.83
CA PHE A 98 -5.98 17.92 9.42
C PHE A 98 -4.71 17.25 8.86
N LYS A 99 -4.41 17.49 7.58
CA LYS A 99 -3.29 16.88 6.83
C LYS A 99 -2.16 17.90 6.66
N CYS A 100 -0.90 17.48 6.64
CA CYS A 100 0.19 18.36 6.22
C CYS A 100 0.14 18.64 4.71
N THR A 101 0.32 19.90 4.31
CA THR A 101 0.28 20.34 2.89
C THR A 101 1.66 20.35 2.24
N VAL A 102 2.74 20.14 3.01
CA VAL A 102 4.11 20.18 2.49
C VAL A 102 4.41 18.92 1.68
N LYS A 103 4.87 19.09 0.43
CA LYS A 103 5.23 17.99 -0.46
C LYS A 103 6.26 17.06 0.23
N GLY A 104 5.94 15.77 0.31
CA GLY A 104 6.75 14.75 0.98
C GLY A 104 6.40 14.53 2.46
N CYS A 105 5.54 15.33 3.09
CA CYS A 105 5.10 15.10 4.47
C CYS A 105 3.74 14.40 4.53
N ILE A 106 3.71 13.15 5.00
CA ILE A 106 2.49 12.32 5.06
C ILE A 106 1.76 12.41 6.42
N LYS A 107 2.18 13.33 7.30
CA LYS A 107 1.66 13.41 8.69
C LYS A 107 0.24 13.99 8.73
N THR A 108 -0.63 13.34 9.51
CA THR A 108 -2.01 13.77 9.77
C THR A 108 -2.23 14.00 11.28
N PHE A 109 -3.17 14.88 11.61
CA PHE A 109 -3.37 15.40 12.96
C PHE A 109 -4.86 15.47 13.31
N ARG A 110 -5.15 15.26 14.60
CA ARG A 110 -6.51 15.33 15.18
C ARG A 110 -7.04 16.74 15.43
N SER A 111 -6.20 17.76 15.27
CA SER A 111 -6.54 19.16 15.56
C SER A 111 -5.58 20.12 14.86
N GLU A 112 -6.09 21.25 14.40
CA GLU A 112 -5.33 22.31 13.72
C GLU A 112 -4.12 22.80 14.52
N LYS A 113 -4.24 23.00 15.84
CA LYS A 113 -3.12 23.43 16.70
C LYS A 113 -1.90 22.51 16.60
N LEU A 114 -2.10 21.20 16.45
CA LEU A 114 -1.01 20.23 16.27
C LEU A 114 -0.40 20.28 14.87
N LEU A 115 -1.23 20.54 13.85
CA LEU A 115 -0.74 20.79 12.49
C LEU A 115 0.10 22.08 12.45
N LYS A 116 -0.34 23.17 13.08
CA LYS A 116 0.42 24.43 13.12
C LYS A 116 1.79 24.24 13.79
N THR A 117 1.84 23.66 14.99
CA THR A 117 3.12 23.37 15.67
C THR A 117 4.01 22.40 14.87
N HIS A 118 3.44 21.48 14.10
CA HIS A 118 4.19 20.64 13.18
C HIS A 118 4.81 21.45 12.03
N LEU A 119 4.05 22.34 11.40
CA LEU A 119 4.51 23.23 10.32
C LEU A 119 5.63 24.17 10.83
N GLU A 120 5.45 24.78 11.99
CA GLU A 120 6.46 25.64 12.64
C GLU A 120 7.78 24.88 12.92
N ARG A 121 7.70 23.68 13.53
CA ARG A 121 8.89 22.94 13.99
C ARG A 121 9.59 22.10 12.93
N GLN A 122 8.86 21.60 11.92
CA GLN A 122 9.41 20.66 10.92
C GLN A 122 9.56 21.30 9.55
N HIS A 123 8.79 22.36 9.26
CA HIS A 123 8.78 23.03 7.96
C HIS A 123 9.12 24.52 8.04
N LYS A 124 9.30 25.07 9.25
CA LYS A 124 9.62 26.50 9.52
C LYS A 124 8.66 27.49 8.87
N ILE A 125 7.43 27.06 8.60
CA ILE A 125 6.34 27.92 8.14
C ILE A 125 5.82 28.65 9.38
N LYS A 126 5.89 29.98 9.37
CA LYS A 126 5.39 30.88 10.42
C LYS A 126 3.95 31.31 10.11
#